data_AF-A0A2V2RX75-F1
#
_entry.id   AF-A0A2V2RX75-F1
#
_cell.length_a   1.000
_cell.length_b   1.000
_cell.length_c   1.000
_cell.angle_alpha   90.00
_cell.angle_beta   90.00
_cell.angle_gamma   90.00
#
_symmetry.space_group_name_H-M   'P 1'
#
loop_
_entity.id
_entity.type
_entity.pdbx_description
1 polymer ?
#
loop_
_entity_poly.entity_id
_entity_poly.type
_entity_poly.pdbx_seq_one_letter_code
_entity_poly.pdbx_strand_id
1 'polypeptide(L)'
;MNVFGLHATGDNPLAKQLAVLLGNKVSDYFTKPTIQSPVPQTQFPTQFQQNVGQSMQGMRDMGHLSQKPPTTQPVKPQMPLQAPPRSIPRAPTVTPTPQADSFADFTTTTNIPSDYKTLITASAQKYGLSPSLLASLLFTEHGFSKDPGWNKNGSGANVSWDRGPAQINTVAHPEVSDEQALDPNFAIPWAAKTLSGHIKNLGMKRGIIAYNTGATGSSQVKDPTQHPYYQKVTTGLSNNLKKQLGLL
;
A
#
# COMPACT_ATOMS: atom_id res chain seq x y z
N MET A 1 -10.64 -48.46 -23.80
CA MET A 1 -10.32 -47.58 -22.66
C MET A 1 -8.83 -47.26 -22.74
N ASN A 2 -8.49 -46.09 -23.26
CA ASN A 2 -7.10 -45.65 -23.49
C ASN A 2 -6.70 -44.64 -22.41
N VAL A 3 -5.58 -44.93 -21.77
CA VAL A 3 -4.91 -44.05 -20.79
C VAL A 3 -3.86 -43.27 -21.57
N PHE A 4 -4.04 -41.95 -21.71
CA PHE A 4 -3.01 -41.06 -22.25
C PHE A 4 -2.10 -40.60 -21.10
N GLY A 5 -0.91 -41.20 -21.03
CA GLY A 5 0.22 -40.67 -20.28
C GLY A 5 0.98 -39.64 -21.12
N LEU A 6 1.07 -38.41 -20.64
CA LEU A 6 1.97 -37.39 -21.18
C LEU A 6 3.29 -37.45 -20.41
N HIS A 7 4.26 -38.20 -20.95
CA HIS A 7 5.66 -38.09 -20.58
C HIS A 7 6.22 -36.78 -21.16
N ALA A 8 6.46 -35.79 -20.29
CA ALA A 8 7.30 -34.64 -20.64
C ALA A 8 8.77 -35.01 -20.41
N THR A 9 9.38 -35.68 -21.39
CA THR A 9 10.84 -35.76 -21.50
C THR A 9 11.32 -34.54 -22.28
N GLY A 10 11.88 -33.56 -21.58
CA GLY A 10 12.48 -32.39 -22.22
C GLY A 10 13.34 -31.63 -21.24
N ASP A 11 14.66 -31.77 -21.38
CA ASP A 11 15.66 -30.90 -20.79
C ASP A 11 15.49 -29.47 -21.32
N ASN A 12 14.53 -28.74 -20.74
CA ASN A 12 14.39 -27.32 -20.97
C ASN A 12 15.29 -26.57 -19.98
N PRO A 13 16.43 -26.00 -20.42
CA PRO A 13 17.35 -25.29 -19.53
C PRO A 13 16.73 -24.05 -18.89
N LEU A 14 15.67 -23.47 -19.47
CA LEU A 14 14.94 -22.34 -18.87
C LEU A 14 14.07 -22.76 -17.67
N ALA A 15 13.47 -23.96 -17.69
CA ALA A 15 12.66 -24.45 -16.57
C ALA A 15 13.53 -24.80 -15.35
N LYS A 16 14.75 -25.31 -15.60
CA LYS A 16 15.76 -25.57 -14.54
C LYS A 16 16.34 -24.27 -13.97
N GLN A 17 16.55 -23.22 -14.78
CA GLN A 17 17.00 -21.92 -14.27
C GLN A 17 15.93 -21.21 -13.44
N LEU A 18 14.64 -21.31 -13.79
CA LEU A 18 13.56 -20.73 -12.99
C LEU A 18 13.35 -21.45 -11.64
N ALA A 19 13.51 -22.78 -11.60
CA ALA A 19 13.43 -23.56 -10.36
C ALA A 19 14.61 -23.29 -9.40
N VAL A 20 15.80 -23.00 -9.92
CA VAL A 20 16.97 -22.62 -9.10
C VAL A 20 16.84 -21.19 -8.57
N LEU A 21 16.19 -20.27 -9.30
CA LEU A 21 15.95 -18.89 -8.84
C LEU A 21 14.86 -18.79 -7.75
N LEU A 22 13.92 -19.75 -7.70
CA LEU A 22 12.78 -19.73 -6.78
C LEU A 22 12.93 -20.69 -5.59
N GLY A 23 13.86 -21.65 -5.65
CA GLY A 23 13.95 -22.74 -4.69
C GLY A 23 15.04 -22.65 -3.62
N ASN A 24 15.99 -21.73 -3.71
CA ASN A 24 17.11 -21.65 -2.75
C ASN A 24 17.46 -20.20 -2.40
N LYS A 25 17.24 -19.87 -1.12
CA LYS A 25 17.75 -18.72 -0.34
C LYS A 25 16.67 -17.80 0.25
N VAL A 26 16.03 -18.30 1.31
CA VAL A 26 15.47 -17.44 2.37
C VAL A 26 16.20 -17.65 3.72
N SER A 27 17.29 -18.43 3.76
CA SER A 27 17.92 -18.81 5.03
C SER A 27 19.21 -18.05 5.40
N ASP A 28 19.77 -17.20 4.53
CA ASP A 28 21.13 -16.66 4.72
C ASP A 28 21.23 -15.15 4.99
N TYR A 29 20.11 -14.41 5.07
CA TYR A 29 20.13 -12.98 5.41
C TYR A 29 19.80 -12.68 6.89
N PHE A 30 19.69 -13.71 7.73
CA PHE A 30 19.63 -13.59 9.18
C PHE A 30 20.91 -14.14 9.85
N THR A 31 22.08 -13.65 9.44
CA THR A 31 23.23 -13.69 10.34
C THR A 31 22.99 -12.64 11.43
N LYS A 32 22.65 -13.16 12.62
CA LYS A 32 22.50 -12.42 13.88
C LYS A 32 23.60 -11.35 14.02
N PRO A 33 23.32 -10.11 14.44
CA PRO A 33 24.34 -9.33 15.12
C PRO A 33 24.69 -10.07 16.41
N THR A 34 25.97 -10.40 16.59
CA THR A 34 26.53 -10.82 17.85
C THR A 34 26.26 -9.73 18.88
N ILE A 35 25.29 -9.94 19.77
CA ILE A 35 25.10 -9.08 20.94
C ILE A 35 26.18 -9.48 21.95
N GLN A 36 27.26 -8.69 21.98
CA GLN A 36 28.15 -8.62 23.13
C GLN A 36 27.98 -7.26 23.82
N SER A 37 27.64 -7.36 25.11
CA SER A 37 27.66 -6.35 26.17
C SER A 37 26.45 -5.42 26.34
N PRO A 38 26.06 -5.14 27.60
CA PRO A 38 24.82 -4.46 27.94
C PRO A 38 24.92 -2.97 27.64
N VAL A 39 24.02 -2.47 26.80
CA VAL A 39 23.80 -1.03 26.66
C VAL A 39 23.03 -0.56 27.90
N PRO A 40 23.45 0.50 28.61
CA PRO A 40 22.67 1.06 29.69
C PRO A 40 21.30 1.50 29.17
N GLN A 41 20.26 1.16 29.92
CA GLN A 41 18.90 1.63 29.64
C GLN A 41 18.86 3.15 29.74
N THR A 42 18.96 3.82 28.60
CA THR A 42 18.60 5.23 28.50
C THR A 42 17.09 5.29 28.64
N GLN A 43 16.63 5.66 29.83
CA GLN A 43 15.24 6.01 30.10
C GLN A 43 14.88 7.20 29.20
N PHE A 44 14.07 6.97 28.18
CA PHE A 44 13.37 8.05 27.51
C PHE A 44 12.26 8.55 28.46
N PRO A 45 12.18 9.86 28.74
CA PRO A 45 11.10 10.39 29.53
C PRO A 45 9.77 10.18 28.80
N THR A 46 8.92 9.35 29.39
CA THR A 46 7.50 9.24 29.04
C THR A 46 6.81 10.53 29.48
N GLN A 47 6.78 11.55 28.63
CA GLN A 47 5.83 12.64 28.74
C GLN A 47 5.21 12.87 27.38
N PHE A 48 4.03 12.29 27.17
CA PHE A 48 2.88 12.88 26.47
C PHE A 48 1.81 11.79 26.30
N GLN A 49 1.05 11.53 27.36
CA GLN A 49 -0.33 11.02 27.27
C GLN A 49 -0.97 10.98 28.67
N GLN A 50 -1.32 12.15 29.20
CA GLN A 50 -2.39 12.26 30.19
C GLN A 50 -3.11 13.60 29.95
N ASN A 51 -4.21 13.56 29.21
CA ASN A 51 -5.34 14.47 29.43
C ASN A 51 -6.52 14.06 28.54
N VAL A 52 -7.23 13.00 28.96
CA VAL A 52 -8.67 12.89 28.71
C VAL A 52 -9.25 11.94 29.76
N GLY A 53 -9.98 12.52 30.71
CA GLY A 53 -10.93 11.80 31.56
C GLY A 53 -10.60 11.79 33.04
N GLN A 54 -11.05 12.82 33.77
CA GLN A 54 -11.83 12.69 35.01
C GLN A 54 -12.10 14.07 35.63
N SER A 55 -13.27 14.62 35.32
CA SER A 55 -13.95 15.62 36.16
C SER A 55 -15.47 15.40 36.09
N MET A 56 -15.89 14.21 36.53
CA MET A 56 -17.31 13.92 36.81
C MET A 56 -17.51 13.96 38.32
N GLN A 57 -17.48 15.15 38.92
CA GLN A 57 -18.01 15.37 40.26
C GLN A 57 -18.32 16.86 40.47
N GLY A 58 -19.62 17.20 40.49
CA GLY A 58 -20.11 18.45 41.07
C GLY A 58 -20.98 19.29 40.13
N MET A 59 -22.30 19.25 40.40
CA MET A 59 -23.37 20.25 40.13
C MET A 59 -24.67 19.43 39.96
N ARG A 60 -25.37 19.01 41.02
CA ARG A 60 -26.28 19.84 41.84
C ARG A 60 -27.02 20.90 41.01
N ASP A 61 -28.12 20.45 40.43
CA ASP A 61 -29.47 20.98 40.67
C ASP A 61 -29.58 22.51 40.78
N MET A 62 -30.02 23.14 39.70
CA MET A 62 -30.68 24.46 39.67
C MET A 62 -31.64 24.43 38.48
N GLY A 63 -32.94 24.34 38.78
CA GLY A 63 -34.00 24.41 37.79
C GLY A 63 -33.98 25.72 37.01
N HIS A 64 -34.26 25.66 35.72
CA HIS A 64 -34.61 26.83 34.93
C HIS A 64 -35.69 26.49 33.90
N LEU A 65 -36.89 26.96 34.23
CA LEU A 65 -37.89 27.58 33.37
C LEU A 65 -37.93 27.13 31.89
N SER A 66 -38.95 26.31 31.62
CA SER A 66 -39.60 26.18 30.33
C SER A 66 -39.99 27.56 29.79
N GLN A 67 -39.32 28.02 28.73
CA GLN A 67 -39.83 29.08 27.87
C GLN A 67 -40.05 28.51 26.47
N LYS A 68 -41.33 28.40 26.12
CA LYS A 68 -41.84 27.99 24.82
C LYS A 68 -41.50 29.09 23.80
N PRO A 69 -40.77 28.80 22.71
CA PRO A 69 -40.47 29.82 21.70
C PRO A 69 -41.76 30.30 21.01
N PRO A 70 -41.91 31.61 20.75
CA PRO A 70 -43.07 32.15 20.05
C PRO A 70 -43.11 31.66 18.61
N THR A 71 -44.29 31.21 18.21
CA THR A 71 -44.62 30.74 16.86
C THR A 71 -44.63 31.93 15.91
N THR A 72 -43.50 32.21 15.26
CA THR A 72 -43.42 33.15 14.15
C THR A 72 -44.10 32.55 12.93
N GLN A 73 -45.17 33.20 12.47
CA GLN A 73 -45.87 32.81 11.25
C GLN A 73 -44.93 33.00 10.03
N PRO A 74 -44.91 32.04 9.08
CA PRO A 74 -44.08 32.14 7.89
C PRO A 74 -44.63 33.23 6.97
N VAL A 75 -43.89 34.34 6.85
CA VAL A 75 -44.13 35.38 5.85
C VAL A 75 -43.91 34.75 4.47
N LYS A 76 -44.98 34.63 3.68
CA LYS A 76 -44.93 34.11 2.31
C LYS A 76 -44.04 35.03 1.46
N PRO A 77 -42.88 34.57 0.97
CA PRO A 77 -42.00 35.40 0.15
C PRO A 77 -42.72 35.75 -1.15
N GLN A 78 -42.88 37.04 -1.41
CA GLN A 78 -43.33 37.54 -2.71
C GLN A 78 -42.23 37.19 -3.72
N MET A 79 -42.56 36.32 -4.68
CA MET A 79 -41.63 35.92 -5.74
C MET A 79 -41.30 37.15 -6.61
N PRO A 80 -40.03 37.56 -6.70
CA PRO A 80 -39.63 38.62 -7.61
C PRO A 80 -39.90 38.17 -9.05
N LEU A 81 -40.44 39.10 -9.84
CA LEU A 81 -40.76 38.91 -11.25
C LEU A 81 -39.51 38.40 -12.00
N GLN A 82 -39.56 37.15 -12.47
CA GLN A 82 -38.45 36.46 -13.09
C GLN A 82 -38.11 37.15 -14.42
N ALA A 83 -36.93 37.77 -14.50
CA ALA A 83 -36.44 38.33 -15.76
C ALA A 83 -36.34 37.21 -16.82
N PRO A 84 -36.58 37.53 -18.11
CA PRO A 84 -36.53 36.54 -19.19
C PRO A 84 -35.17 35.82 -19.19
N PRO A 85 -35.14 34.49 -19.43
CA PRO A 85 -33.91 33.71 -19.36
C PRO A 85 -32.91 34.24 -20.39
N ARG A 86 -31.81 34.82 -19.90
CA ARG A 86 -30.66 35.14 -20.75
C ARG A 86 -30.16 33.82 -21.34
N SER A 87 -30.07 33.77 -22.66
CA SER A 87 -29.47 32.66 -23.40
C SER A 87 -28.05 32.44 -22.87
N ILE A 88 -27.88 31.40 -22.06
CA ILE A 88 -26.58 31.02 -21.51
C ILE A 88 -25.74 30.58 -22.72
N PRO A 89 -24.57 31.20 -22.97
CA PRO A 89 -23.67 30.74 -24.01
C PRO A 89 -23.42 29.26 -23.82
N ARG A 90 -23.64 28.45 -24.86
CA ARG A 90 -23.37 27.02 -24.84
C ARG A 90 -21.92 26.84 -24.42
N ALA A 91 -21.68 26.25 -23.25
CA ALA A 91 -20.33 25.96 -22.80
C ALA A 91 -19.64 25.14 -23.91
N PRO A 92 -18.40 25.49 -24.28
CA PRO A 92 -17.68 24.76 -25.31
C PRO A 92 -17.65 23.27 -24.91
N THR A 93 -18.13 22.41 -25.80
CA THR A 93 -18.05 20.97 -25.63
C THR A 93 -16.57 20.59 -25.67
N VAL A 94 -15.93 20.48 -24.51
CA VAL A 94 -14.60 19.88 -24.40
C VAL A 94 -14.75 18.41 -24.73
N THR A 95 -14.24 18.02 -25.90
CA THR A 95 -14.09 16.61 -26.24
C THR A 95 -13.18 15.97 -25.19
N PRO A 96 -13.64 14.95 -24.45
CA PRO A 96 -12.80 14.30 -23.46
C PRO A 96 -11.59 13.71 -24.19
N THR A 97 -10.40 14.18 -23.82
CA THR A 97 -9.16 13.54 -24.28
C THR A 97 -9.19 12.10 -23.78
N PRO A 98 -8.90 11.09 -24.62
CA PRO A 98 -8.81 9.71 -24.18
C PRO A 98 -7.91 9.62 -22.95
N GLN A 99 -8.47 9.13 -21.84
CA GLN A 99 -7.69 8.95 -20.62
C GLN A 99 -6.63 7.90 -20.91
N ALA A 100 -5.35 8.31 -20.86
CA ALA A 100 -4.23 7.39 -21.05
C ALA A 100 -4.35 6.24 -20.04
N ASP A 101 -4.07 5.02 -20.49
CA ASP A 101 -4.05 3.86 -19.59
C ASP A 101 -2.99 4.09 -18.52
N SER A 102 -3.43 4.24 -17.27
CA SER A 102 -2.58 4.50 -16.11
C SER A 102 -1.61 3.34 -15.82
N PHE A 103 -1.84 2.18 -16.42
CA PHE A 103 -1.04 0.96 -16.30
C PHE A 103 -0.24 0.63 -17.56
N ALA A 104 -0.16 1.54 -18.55
CA ALA A 104 0.58 1.29 -19.80
C ALA A 104 2.05 0.89 -19.59
N ASP A 105 2.65 1.28 -18.47
CA ASP A 105 4.04 0.96 -18.12
C ASP A 105 4.18 -0.26 -17.19
N PHE A 106 3.08 -0.93 -16.84
CA PHE A 106 3.08 -2.20 -16.13
C PHE A 106 3.12 -3.36 -17.15
N THR A 107 4.26 -4.05 -17.22
CA THR A 107 4.58 -4.95 -18.34
C THR A 107 4.40 -6.43 -18.03
N THR A 108 3.82 -6.77 -16.88
CA THR A 108 3.53 -8.19 -16.58
C THR A 108 2.31 -8.65 -17.38
N THR A 109 2.24 -9.94 -17.70
CA THR A 109 1.10 -10.54 -18.41
C THR A 109 -0.11 -10.79 -17.50
N THR A 110 0.03 -10.56 -16.20
CA THR A 110 -1.02 -10.81 -15.22
C THR A 110 -2.07 -9.71 -15.24
N ASN A 111 -3.33 -10.11 -15.32
CA ASN A 111 -4.45 -9.19 -15.22
C ASN A 111 -4.60 -8.67 -13.79
N ILE A 112 -4.47 -7.35 -13.62
CA ILE A 112 -4.81 -6.69 -12.36
C ILE A 112 -6.33 -6.78 -12.16
N PRO A 113 -6.83 -7.30 -11.02
CA PRO A 113 -8.25 -7.29 -10.70
C PRO A 113 -8.86 -5.88 -10.82
N SER A 114 -10.09 -5.77 -11.34
CA SER A 114 -10.75 -4.47 -11.59
C SER A 114 -10.78 -3.60 -10.35
N ASP A 115 -11.09 -4.20 -9.20
CA ASP A 115 -11.26 -3.49 -7.93
C ASP A 115 -9.90 -2.96 -7.44
N TYR A 116 -8.83 -3.70 -7.73
CA TYR A 116 -7.47 -3.28 -7.40
C TYR A 116 -7.03 -2.12 -8.31
N LYS A 117 -7.40 -2.10 -9.59
CA LYS A 117 -7.03 -0.99 -10.50
C LYS A 117 -7.51 0.36 -9.95
N THR A 118 -8.76 0.44 -9.52
CA THR A 118 -9.32 1.66 -8.92
C THR A 118 -8.56 2.07 -7.66
N LEU A 119 -8.32 1.11 -6.75
CA LEU A 119 -7.61 1.36 -5.50
C LEU A 119 -6.15 1.78 -5.72
N ILE A 120 -5.46 1.13 -6.67
CA ILE A 120 -4.08 1.42 -7.03
C ILE A 120 -3.98 2.82 -7.63
N THR A 121 -4.83 3.17 -8.60
CA THR A 121 -4.81 4.50 -9.22
C THR A 121 -5.07 5.58 -8.18
N ALA A 122 -6.12 5.45 -7.37
CA ALA A 122 -6.45 6.43 -6.34
C ALA A 122 -5.34 6.59 -5.28
N SER A 123 -4.78 5.47 -4.82
CA SER A 123 -3.71 5.47 -3.81
C SER A 123 -2.40 6.02 -4.36
N ALA A 124 -2.02 5.62 -5.58
CA ALA A 124 -0.83 6.11 -6.24
C ALA A 124 -0.91 7.63 -6.45
N GLN A 125 -2.06 8.13 -6.94
CA GLN A 125 -2.29 9.57 -7.08
C GLN A 125 -2.18 10.30 -5.74
N LYS A 126 -2.81 9.76 -4.69
CA LYS A 126 -2.80 10.36 -3.34
C LYS A 126 -1.39 10.51 -2.77
N TYR A 127 -0.49 9.56 -3.05
CA TYR A 127 0.85 9.51 -2.48
C TYR A 127 1.97 9.86 -3.47
N GLY A 128 1.63 10.40 -4.65
CA GLY A 128 2.60 10.86 -5.64
C GLY A 128 3.42 9.73 -6.26
N LEU A 129 2.81 8.56 -6.48
CA LEU A 129 3.44 7.40 -7.10
C LEU A 129 2.88 7.18 -8.52
N SER A 130 3.67 6.50 -9.36
CA SER A 130 3.14 5.93 -10.61
C SER A 130 2.21 4.75 -10.27
N PRO A 131 0.99 4.69 -10.84
CA PRO A 131 0.12 3.51 -10.69
C PRO A 131 0.79 2.22 -11.16
N SER A 132 1.60 2.28 -12.22
CA SER A 132 2.37 1.12 -12.71
C SER A 132 3.45 0.66 -11.72
N LEU A 133 4.12 1.60 -11.01
CA LEU A 133 5.07 1.25 -9.94
C LEU A 133 4.38 0.54 -8.78
N LEU A 134 3.26 1.10 -8.29
CA LEU A 134 2.51 0.50 -7.19
C LEU A 134 1.93 -0.87 -7.58
N ALA A 135 1.42 -1.02 -8.81
CA ALA A 135 0.97 -2.30 -9.34
C ALA A 135 2.10 -3.34 -9.39
N SER A 136 3.30 -2.95 -9.84
CA SER A 136 4.45 -3.86 -9.89
C SER A 136 4.94 -4.29 -8.52
N LEU A 137 4.88 -3.39 -7.52
CA LEU A 137 5.15 -3.76 -6.14
C LEU A 137 4.12 -4.78 -5.63
N LEU A 138 2.82 -4.50 -5.73
CA LEU A 138 1.77 -5.42 -5.26
C LEU A 138 1.78 -6.76 -5.99
N PHE A 139 2.12 -6.75 -7.28
CA PHE A 139 2.33 -7.97 -8.05
C PHE A 139 3.52 -8.78 -7.51
N THR A 140 4.61 -8.13 -7.13
CA THR A 140 5.77 -8.80 -6.52
C THR A 140 5.41 -9.43 -5.17
N GLU A 141 4.55 -8.77 -4.40
CA GLU A 141 4.11 -9.24 -3.09
C GLU A 141 3.13 -10.41 -3.16
N HIS A 142 2.12 -10.32 -4.02
CA HIS A 142 0.96 -11.23 -3.97
C HIS A 142 0.62 -11.90 -5.30
N GLY A 143 1.22 -11.44 -6.40
CA GLY A 143 0.92 -11.92 -7.75
C GLY A 143 -0.51 -11.63 -8.21
N PHE A 144 -1.27 -10.82 -7.46
CA PHE A 144 -2.72 -10.67 -7.61
C PHE A 144 -3.48 -12.01 -7.59
N SER A 145 -3.03 -12.94 -6.75
CA SER A 145 -3.72 -14.22 -6.59
C SER A 145 -5.13 -14.02 -6.00
N LYS A 146 -6.01 -15.02 -6.13
CA LYS A 146 -7.32 -15.00 -5.44
C LYS A 146 -7.23 -15.43 -3.97
N ASP A 147 -6.07 -15.91 -3.55
CA ASP A 147 -5.83 -16.36 -2.18
C ASP A 147 -5.74 -15.14 -1.25
N PRO A 148 -6.27 -15.22 0.00
CA PRO A 148 -6.08 -14.18 1.02
C PRO A 148 -4.60 -13.78 1.25
N GLY A 149 -3.61 -14.58 0.82
CA GLY A 149 -2.22 -14.16 0.74
C GLY A 149 -1.49 -14.30 2.07
N TRP A 150 -1.59 -15.47 2.69
CA TRP A 150 -0.87 -15.79 3.91
C TRP A 150 0.45 -16.49 3.60
N ASN A 151 1.57 -15.83 3.89
CA ASN A 151 2.90 -16.41 3.75
C ASN A 151 3.57 -16.53 5.12
N LYS A 152 3.83 -17.78 5.54
CA LYS A 152 4.54 -18.07 6.79
C LYS A 152 6.03 -17.85 6.60
N ASN A 153 6.62 -17.04 7.47
CA ASN A 153 8.07 -16.84 7.55
C ASN A 153 8.62 -17.45 8.85
N GLY A 154 9.73 -18.16 8.72
CA GLY A 154 10.44 -18.77 9.85
C GLY A 154 9.74 -20.00 10.46
N SER A 155 10.29 -20.46 11.58
CA SER A 155 9.80 -21.63 12.32
C SER A 155 10.02 -21.45 13.83
N GLY A 156 9.28 -22.23 14.64
CA GLY A 156 9.38 -22.20 16.09
C GLY A 156 8.92 -20.86 16.70
N ALA A 157 9.67 -20.35 17.67
CA ALA A 157 9.32 -19.15 18.44
C ALA A 157 9.40 -17.83 17.64
N ASN A 158 10.03 -17.82 16.46
CA ASN A 158 10.21 -16.62 15.63
C ASN A 158 9.34 -16.67 14.36
N VAL A 159 8.16 -17.26 14.44
CA VAL A 159 7.22 -17.29 13.31
C VAL A 159 6.61 -15.90 13.09
N SER A 160 6.63 -15.43 11.85
CA SER A 160 5.86 -14.26 11.41
C SER A 160 5.02 -14.63 10.19
N TRP A 161 4.03 -13.79 9.88
CA TRP A 161 3.17 -13.98 8.72
C TRP A 161 3.10 -12.71 7.90
N ASP A 162 3.31 -12.82 6.61
CA ASP A 162 2.98 -11.76 5.65
C ASP A 162 1.56 -12.00 5.16
N ARG A 163 0.74 -10.94 5.16
CA ARG A 163 -0.71 -11.02 5.02
C ARG A 163 -1.20 -10.12 3.90
N GLY A 164 -2.13 -10.64 3.09
CA GLY A 164 -2.90 -9.85 2.13
C GLY A 164 -2.12 -9.39 0.90
N PRO A 165 -2.73 -8.50 0.09
CA PRO A 165 -2.15 -8.07 -1.19
C PRO A 165 -0.87 -7.23 -1.03
N ALA A 166 -0.65 -6.66 0.16
CA ALA A 166 0.52 -5.85 0.48
C ALA A 166 1.58 -6.60 1.30
N GLN A 167 1.33 -7.88 1.63
CA GLN A 167 2.22 -8.74 2.42
C GLN A 167 2.68 -8.10 3.74
N ILE A 168 1.72 -7.59 4.52
CA ILE A 168 2.01 -6.86 5.76
C ILE A 168 2.42 -7.84 6.87
N ASN A 169 3.69 -7.79 7.25
CA ASN A 169 4.28 -8.71 8.24
C ASN A 169 3.76 -8.46 9.68
N THR A 170 3.34 -9.53 10.37
CA THR A 170 2.79 -9.46 11.74
C THR A 170 3.76 -8.95 12.80
N VAL A 171 5.07 -9.16 12.63
CA VAL A 171 6.08 -8.76 13.62
C VAL A 171 6.60 -7.36 13.32
N ALA A 172 6.74 -6.99 12.05
CA ALA A 172 7.17 -5.64 11.67
C ALA A 172 6.07 -4.59 11.86
N HIS A 173 4.80 -4.98 11.71
CA HIS A 173 3.62 -4.12 11.81
C HIS A 173 2.56 -4.70 12.73
N PRO A 174 2.84 -4.86 14.05
CA PRO A 174 1.89 -5.42 15.01
C PRO A 174 0.65 -4.55 15.21
N GLU A 175 0.68 -3.29 14.78
CA GLU A 175 -0.44 -2.36 14.80
C GLU A 175 -1.51 -2.65 13.73
N VAL A 176 -1.21 -3.49 12.74
CA VAL A 176 -2.14 -3.84 11.65
C VAL A 176 -2.79 -5.19 11.95
N SER A 177 -4.10 -5.20 12.13
CA SER A 177 -4.87 -6.44 12.37
C SER A 177 -4.88 -7.34 11.13
N ASP A 178 -5.21 -8.62 11.33
CA ASP A 178 -5.32 -9.56 10.20
C ASP A 178 -6.41 -9.12 9.23
N GLU A 179 -7.56 -8.65 9.72
CA GLU A 179 -8.68 -8.17 8.91
C GLU A 179 -8.26 -6.96 8.06
N GLN A 180 -7.49 -6.04 8.64
CA GLN A 180 -6.96 -4.88 7.92
C GLN A 180 -5.96 -5.29 6.85
N ALA A 181 -5.04 -6.20 7.18
CA ALA A 181 -4.03 -6.65 6.22
C ALA A 181 -4.67 -7.40 5.04
N LEU A 182 -5.75 -8.14 5.27
CA LEU A 182 -6.48 -8.90 4.25
C LEU A 182 -7.46 -8.04 3.43
N ASP A 183 -7.91 -6.90 3.92
CA ASP A 183 -8.80 -5.99 3.19
C ASP A 183 -8.03 -5.14 2.16
N PRO A 184 -8.27 -5.30 0.84
CA PRO A 184 -7.61 -4.50 -0.18
C PRO A 184 -7.83 -2.98 -0.02
N ASN A 185 -8.97 -2.56 0.54
CA ASN A 185 -9.27 -1.14 0.78
C ASN A 185 -8.37 -0.51 1.84
N PHE A 186 -7.81 -1.32 2.73
CA PHE A 186 -6.80 -0.88 3.70
C PHE A 186 -5.39 -1.13 3.16
N ALA A 187 -5.11 -2.36 2.73
CA ALA A 187 -3.77 -2.83 2.41
C ALA A 187 -3.13 -2.09 1.23
N ILE A 188 -3.88 -1.78 0.17
CA ILE A 188 -3.34 -1.08 -1.01
C ILE A 188 -2.99 0.39 -0.68
N PRO A 189 -3.88 1.20 -0.06
CA PRO A 189 -3.51 2.54 0.39
C PRO A 189 -2.39 2.54 1.43
N TRP A 190 -2.33 1.53 2.30
CA TRP A 190 -1.23 1.36 3.25
C TRP A 190 0.10 1.14 2.52
N ALA A 191 0.14 0.22 1.54
CA ALA A 191 1.35 -0.05 0.75
C ALA A 191 1.85 1.21 0.03
N ALA A 192 0.93 1.95 -0.59
CA ALA A 192 1.25 3.21 -1.29
C ALA A 192 1.85 4.26 -0.33
N LYS A 193 1.25 4.41 0.87
CA LYS A 193 1.75 5.33 1.90
C LYS A 193 3.15 4.93 2.37
N THR A 194 3.34 3.65 2.69
CA THR A 194 4.61 3.10 3.18
C THR A 194 5.71 3.26 2.14
N LEU A 195 5.46 2.84 0.89
CA LEU A 195 6.42 3.00 -0.21
C LEU A 195 6.78 4.47 -0.46
N SER A 196 5.79 5.37 -0.52
CA SER A 196 6.02 6.81 -0.72
C SER A 196 6.88 7.40 0.41
N GLY A 197 6.59 7.03 1.66
CA GLY A 197 7.41 7.41 2.82
C GLY A 197 8.86 6.95 2.69
N HIS A 198 9.09 5.70 2.29
CA HIS A 198 10.43 5.18 2.05
C HIS A 198 11.16 5.88 0.89
N ILE A 199 10.48 6.13 -0.23
CA ILE A 199 11.05 6.85 -1.38
C ILE A 199 11.42 8.28 -0.98
N LYS A 200 10.57 8.98 -0.23
CA LYS A 200 10.85 10.33 0.24
C LYS A 200 12.10 10.41 1.12
N ASN A 201 12.30 9.40 1.97
CA ASN A 201 13.39 9.40 2.95
C ASN A 201 14.71 8.84 2.39
N LEU A 202 14.65 7.89 1.44
CA LEU A 202 15.81 7.10 1.01
C LEU A 202 16.11 7.23 -0.49
N GLY A 203 15.25 7.91 -1.25
CA GLY A 203 15.28 7.93 -2.71
C GLY A 203 14.63 6.69 -3.32
N MET A 204 14.38 6.74 -4.64
CA MET A 204 13.59 5.73 -5.36
C MET A 204 14.12 4.30 -5.19
N LYS A 205 15.40 4.04 -5.50
CA LYS A 205 15.96 2.68 -5.51
C LYS A 205 15.97 2.04 -4.11
N ARG A 206 16.43 2.77 -3.10
CA ARG A 206 16.45 2.28 -1.71
C ARG A 206 15.06 2.26 -1.08
N GLY A 207 14.16 3.14 -1.50
CA GLY A 207 12.78 3.17 -1.05
C GLY A 207 12.02 1.90 -1.41
N ILE A 208 12.20 1.40 -2.64
CA ILE A 208 11.66 0.11 -3.08
C ILE A 208 12.19 -1.03 -2.21
N ILE A 209 13.51 -1.09 -1.96
CA ILE A 209 14.11 -2.14 -1.12
C ILE A 209 13.60 -2.06 0.32
N ALA A 210 13.48 -0.84 0.86
CA ALA A 210 13.07 -0.60 2.24
C ALA A 210 11.64 -1.02 2.51
N TYR A 211 10.78 -1.12 1.50
CA TYR A 211 9.45 -1.70 1.66
C TYR A 211 9.54 -3.14 2.19
N ASN A 212 10.48 -3.94 1.67
CA ASN A 212 10.66 -5.34 2.06
C ASN A 212 11.56 -5.53 3.29
N THR A 213 12.61 -4.71 3.44
CA THR A 213 13.65 -4.92 4.47
C THR A 213 13.69 -3.85 5.56
N GLY A 214 12.78 -2.88 5.51
CA GLY A 214 12.83 -1.68 6.34
C GLY A 214 13.99 -0.74 5.95
N ALA A 215 14.01 0.44 6.56
CA ALA A 215 15.03 1.46 6.27
C ALA A 215 16.45 1.00 6.62
N THR A 216 16.61 0.31 7.76
CA THR A 216 17.91 -0.21 8.21
C THR A 216 18.44 -1.32 7.29
N GLY A 217 17.59 -2.26 6.88
CA GLY A 217 18.02 -3.31 5.95
C GLY A 217 18.40 -2.72 4.58
N SER A 218 17.61 -1.76 4.09
CA SER A 218 17.90 -1.09 2.83
C SER A 218 19.20 -0.29 2.87
N SER A 219 19.56 0.36 3.98
CA SER A 219 20.80 1.17 4.07
C SER A 219 22.08 0.33 3.99
N GLN A 220 22.02 -0.94 4.38
CA GLN A 220 23.16 -1.88 4.32
C GLN A 220 23.44 -2.40 2.90
N VAL A 221 22.53 -2.19 1.94
CA VAL A 221 22.73 -2.62 0.56
C VAL A 221 23.78 -1.72 -0.12
N LYS A 222 24.89 -2.33 -0.58
CA LYS A 222 25.97 -1.62 -1.29
C LYS A 222 25.51 -1.06 -2.63
N ASP A 223 24.91 -1.91 -3.46
CA ASP A 223 24.34 -1.52 -4.75
C ASP A 223 22.85 -1.88 -4.79
N PRO A 224 21.94 -0.89 -4.68
CA PRO A 224 20.50 -1.12 -4.76
C PRO A 224 20.03 -1.83 -6.03
N THR A 225 20.72 -1.65 -7.16
CA THR A 225 20.31 -2.22 -8.44
C THR A 225 20.49 -3.74 -8.52
N GLN A 226 21.35 -4.29 -7.68
CA GLN A 226 21.63 -5.72 -7.58
C GLN A 226 20.78 -6.41 -6.52
N HIS A 227 19.92 -5.67 -5.80
CA HIS A 227 19.07 -6.27 -4.78
C HIS A 227 17.94 -7.10 -5.43
N PRO A 228 17.76 -8.39 -5.07
CA PRO A 228 16.78 -9.25 -5.74
C PRO A 228 15.34 -8.70 -5.71
N TYR A 229 14.93 -8.14 -4.57
CA TYR A 229 13.59 -7.54 -4.46
C TYR A 229 13.42 -6.32 -5.38
N TYR A 230 14.45 -5.47 -5.50
CA TYR A 230 14.43 -4.34 -6.42
C TYR A 230 14.30 -4.80 -7.88
N GLN A 231 15.03 -5.85 -8.25
CA GLN A 231 14.97 -6.43 -9.59
C GLN A 231 13.58 -7.02 -9.90
N LYS A 232 12.96 -7.71 -8.94
CA LYS A 232 11.59 -8.23 -9.10
C LYS A 232 10.59 -7.11 -9.37
N VAL A 233 10.56 -6.08 -8.51
CA VAL A 233 9.65 -4.94 -8.68
C VAL A 233 9.91 -4.20 -9.98
N THR A 234 11.17 -4.01 -10.37
CA THR A 234 11.48 -3.26 -11.60
C THR A 234 11.27 -4.09 -12.86
N THR A 235 11.36 -5.41 -12.82
CA THR A 235 11.12 -6.27 -14.00
C THR A 235 9.70 -6.11 -14.55
N GLY A 236 8.72 -5.83 -13.69
CA GLY A 236 7.34 -5.55 -14.10
C GLY A 236 7.10 -4.15 -14.68
N LEU A 237 8.14 -3.35 -14.92
CA LEU A 237 8.04 -1.99 -15.44
C LEU A 237 8.66 -1.83 -16.84
N SER A 238 8.05 -0.96 -17.65
CA SER A 238 8.60 -0.55 -18.95
C SER A 238 9.95 0.17 -18.79
N ASN A 239 10.81 0.08 -19.81
CA ASN A 239 12.09 0.80 -19.82
C ASN A 239 11.90 2.34 -19.80
N ASN A 240 10.81 2.83 -20.39
CA ASN A 240 10.50 4.26 -20.38
C ASN A 240 10.24 4.74 -18.95
N LEU A 241 9.35 4.06 -18.21
CA LEU A 241 9.06 4.43 -16.83
C LEU A 241 10.29 4.24 -15.94
N LYS A 242 11.07 3.16 -16.13
CA LYS A 242 12.33 3.00 -15.38
C LYS A 242 13.27 4.18 -15.56
N LYS A 243 13.42 4.69 -16.79
CA LYS A 243 14.24 5.88 -17.06
C LYS A 243 13.68 7.13 -16.38
N GLN A 244 12.36 7.35 -16.47
CA GLN A 244 11.69 8.50 -15.83
C GLN A 244 11.85 8.51 -14.31
N LEU A 245 11.81 7.33 -13.68
CA LEU A 245 11.97 7.17 -12.23
C LEU A 245 13.43 7.08 -11.78
N GLY A 246 14.40 7.15 -12.69
CA GLY A 246 15.82 6.99 -12.36
C GLY A 246 16.19 5.59 -11.85
N LEU A 247 15.52 4.55 -12.37
CA LEU A 247 15.72 3.14 -12.01
C LEU A 247 16.75 2.41 -12.88
N LEU A 248 17.11 2.99 -14.04
CA LEU A 248 18.23 2.55 -14.87
C LEU A 248 19.55 3.18 -14.42
#